data_AF-A0A847JTT0-F1
#
_entry.id   AF-A0A847JTT0-F1
#
_cell.length_a   1.000
_cell.length_b   1.000
_cell.length_c   1.000
_cell.angle_alpha   90.00
_cell.angle_beta   90.00
_cell.angle_gamma   90.00
#
_symmetry.space_group_name_H-M   'P 1'
#
loop_
_entity.id
_entity.type
_entity.pdbx_description
1 polymer ?
#
loop_
_entity_poly.entity_id
_entity_poly.type
_entity_poly.pdbx_seq_one_letter_code
_entity_poly.pdbx_strand_id
1 'polypeptide(L)'
;MATPKPGSRVRIKTRPATPDDAKSGLYYPHLAGLTGTVQHVYEGDEVAVEVEPESLTAEMRARHNSVRDQMKTKWLEGLSEEGRSRLTEREKDFRLRYVVLVAARDLEPAPATDDAASQPSARATKQTEEKPAMRPTSDDLSRAEEEELLRRKARSG
;
A
#
# COMPACT_ATOMS: atom_id res chain seq x y z
N MET A 1 19.76 1.27 -18.79
CA MET A 1 19.94 1.34 -17.32
C MET A 1 19.13 0.22 -16.71
N ALA A 2 19.56 -0.35 -15.57
CA ALA A 2 18.84 -1.45 -14.94
C ALA A 2 17.58 -0.92 -14.25
N THR A 3 16.40 -1.28 -14.76
CA THR A 3 15.12 -0.98 -14.10
C THR A 3 15.08 -1.76 -12.77
N PRO A 4 14.83 -1.09 -11.63
CA PRO A 4 14.83 -1.77 -10.35
C PRO A 4 13.63 -2.73 -10.28
N LYS A 5 13.85 -3.93 -9.74
CA LYS A 5 12.79 -4.93 -9.61
C LYS A 5 11.95 -4.65 -8.35
N PRO A 6 10.64 -4.95 -8.36
CA PRO A 6 9.83 -4.94 -7.14
C PRO A 6 10.49 -5.76 -6.03
N GLY A 7 10.45 -5.24 -4.81
CA GLY A 7 11.11 -5.81 -3.62
C GLY A 7 12.59 -5.47 -3.49
N SER A 8 13.21 -4.77 -4.45
CA SER A 8 14.60 -4.33 -4.34
C SER A 8 14.72 -3.12 -3.42
N ARG A 9 15.75 -3.10 -2.57
CA ARG A 9 16.11 -1.92 -1.80
C ARG A 9 16.86 -0.93 -2.67
N VAL A 10 16.41 0.31 -2.68
CA VAL A 10 16.93 1.39 -3.51
C VAL A 10 17.15 2.64 -2.68
N ARG A 11 18.03 3.50 -3.17
CA ARG A 11 18.29 4.84 -2.65
C ARG A 11 17.98 5.86 -3.74
N ILE A 12 17.41 6.99 -3.34
CA ILE A 12 17.17 8.11 -4.25
C ILE A 12 18.47 8.90 -4.40
N LYS A 13 18.92 9.09 -5.64
CA LYS A 13 20.16 9.81 -5.97
C LYS A 13 20.11 11.26 -5.52
N THR A 14 21.24 11.76 -5.04
CA THR A 14 21.40 13.19 -4.75
C THR A 14 21.83 13.94 -6.00
N ARG A 15 20.92 14.75 -6.54
CA ARG A 15 21.19 15.65 -7.67
C ARG A 15 20.48 16.99 -7.54
N PRO A 16 20.92 18.05 -8.25
CA PRO A 16 20.15 19.29 -8.34
C PRO A 16 18.79 19.02 -9.02
N ALA A 17 17.75 19.68 -8.52
CA ALA A 17 16.45 19.68 -9.20
C ALA A 17 16.56 20.47 -10.50
N THR A 18 15.95 19.91 -11.54
CA THR A 18 15.85 20.51 -12.87
C THR A 18 14.44 21.08 -13.08
N PRO A 19 14.23 21.98 -14.06
CA PRO A 19 12.89 22.49 -14.37
C PRO A 19 11.89 21.39 -14.77
N ASP A 20 12.36 20.29 -15.35
CA ASP A 20 11.50 19.15 -15.72
C ASP A 20 11.03 18.35 -14.50
N ASP A 21 11.78 18.38 -13.39
CA ASP A 21 11.36 17.75 -12.13
C ASP A 21 10.23 18.52 -11.47
N ALA A 22 10.26 19.85 -11.55
CA ALA A 22 9.17 20.68 -11.06
C ALA A 22 7.87 20.46 -11.83
N LYS A 23 7.96 20.10 -13.12
CA LYS A 23 6.80 19.77 -13.97
C LYS A 23 6.30 18.35 -13.77
N SER A 24 7.22 17.38 -13.66
CA SER A 24 6.87 15.96 -13.50
C SER A 24 6.45 15.60 -12.07
N GLY A 25 6.96 16.31 -11.07
CA GLY A 25 6.74 15.98 -9.65
C GLY A 25 7.44 14.69 -9.21
N LEU A 26 8.33 14.13 -10.04
CA LEU A 26 9.00 12.84 -9.79
C LEU A 26 10.31 12.96 -9.00
N TYR A 27 10.79 14.19 -8.76
CA TYR A 27 11.98 14.41 -7.97
C TYR A 27 11.88 15.70 -7.18
N TYR A 28 12.19 15.61 -5.88
CA TYR A 28 12.33 16.77 -5.01
C TYR A 28 13.65 16.68 -4.24
N PRO A 29 14.37 17.79 -4.03
CA PRO A 29 15.65 17.78 -3.31
C PRO A 29 15.58 17.19 -1.91
N HIS A 30 14.45 17.32 -1.21
CA HIS A 30 14.28 16.77 0.15
C HIS A 30 14.10 15.24 0.17
N LEU A 31 13.85 14.62 -0.99
CA LEU A 31 13.81 13.16 -1.15
C LEU A 31 15.19 12.56 -1.43
N ALA A 32 16.18 13.40 -1.75
CA ALA A 32 17.53 12.95 -2.04
C ALA A 32 18.13 12.18 -0.86
N GLY A 33 18.74 11.04 -1.15
CA GLY A 33 19.44 10.21 -0.16
C GLY A 33 18.54 9.31 0.67
N LEU A 34 17.21 9.41 0.56
CA LEU A 34 16.28 8.50 1.24
C LEU A 34 16.43 7.07 0.71
N THR A 35 16.23 6.08 1.58
CA THR A 35 16.28 4.66 1.26
C THR A 35 14.91 4.04 1.41
N GLY A 36 14.62 3.05 0.57
CA GLY A 36 13.33 2.39 0.59
C GLY A 36 13.31 1.12 -0.25
N THR A 37 12.15 0.49 -0.29
CA THR A 37 11.91 -0.71 -1.08
C THR A 37 10.96 -0.40 -2.23
N VAL A 38 11.28 -0.91 -3.43
CA VAL A 38 10.40 -0.77 -4.59
C VAL A 38 9.14 -1.60 -4.38
N GLN A 39 7.99 -0.93 -4.38
CA GLN A 39 6.68 -1.58 -4.28
C GLN A 39 6.12 -1.92 -5.66
N HIS A 40 6.20 -0.96 -6.59
CA HIS A 40 5.67 -1.12 -7.93
C HIS A 40 6.47 -0.29 -8.93
N VAL A 41 6.53 -0.77 -10.17
CA VAL A 41 7.12 -0.07 -11.31
C VAL A 41 6.00 0.11 -12.32
N TYR A 42 5.68 1.36 -12.63
CA TYR A 42 4.64 1.74 -13.58
C TYR A 42 5.20 1.86 -14.99
N GLU A 43 4.30 1.92 -15.97
CA GLU A 43 4.65 2.25 -17.35
C GLU A 43 5.13 3.72 -17.42
N GLY A 44 6.24 3.97 -18.12
CA GLY A 44 6.82 5.33 -18.22
C GLY A 44 7.95 5.64 -17.24
N ASP A 45 8.67 4.62 -16.74
CA ASP A 45 9.82 4.76 -15.84
C ASP A 45 9.50 5.36 -14.46
N GLU A 46 8.25 5.32 -14.01
CA GLU A 46 7.86 5.73 -12.66
C GLU A 46 7.91 4.55 -11.69
N VAL A 47 8.44 4.78 -10.49
CA VAL A 47 8.66 3.74 -9.48
C VAL A 47 8.07 4.20 -8.15
N ALA A 48 7.16 3.42 -7.60
CA ALA A 48 6.68 3.60 -6.23
C ALA A 48 7.68 2.98 -5.26
N VAL A 49 8.28 3.82 -4.43
CA VAL A 49 9.24 3.41 -3.39
C VAL A 49 8.60 3.64 -2.03
N GLU A 50 8.48 2.58 -1.24
CA GLU A 50 8.16 2.68 0.18
C GLU A 50 9.42 3.07 0.95
N VAL A 51 9.44 4.29 1.47
CA VAL A 51 10.58 4.85 2.18
C VAL A 51 10.65 4.28 3.60
N GLU A 52 11.86 3.92 4.01
CA GLU A 52 12.14 3.46 5.36
C GLU A 52 12.05 4.62 6.35
N PRO A 53 11.32 4.48 7.49
CA PRO A 53 11.17 5.55 8.47
C PRO A 53 12.51 6.06 9.04
N GLU A 54 13.51 5.20 9.07
CA GLU A 54 14.87 5.50 9.55
C GLU A 54 15.61 6.45 8.60
N SER A 55 15.32 6.39 7.30
CA SER A 55 15.92 7.27 6.30
C SER A 55 15.30 8.67 6.28
N LEU A 56 14.06 8.82 6.77
CA LEU A 56 13.38 10.10 6.83
C LEU A 56 14.12 11.10 7.73
N THR A 57 14.14 12.37 7.31
CA THR A 57 14.62 13.45 8.17
C THR A 57 13.74 13.59 9.41
N ALA A 58 14.28 14.17 10.48
CA ALA A 58 13.55 14.35 11.73
C ALA A 58 12.22 15.10 11.54
N GLU A 59 12.20 16.12 10.70
CA GLU A 59 10.99 16.89 10.37
C GLU A 59 9.96 16.04 9.61
N MET A 60 10.39 15.34 8.55
CA MET A 60 9.50 14.49 7.76
C MET A 60 8.92 13.35 8.60
N ARG A 61 9.76 12.75 9.45
CA ARG A 61 9.34 11.70 10.40
C ARG A 61 8.33 12.23 11.41
N ALA A 62 8.55 13.42 11.97
CA ALA A 62 7.62 14.03 12.92
C ALA A 62 6.26 14.31 12.26
N ARG A 63 6.26 14.86 11.03
CA ARG A 63 5.03 15.10 10.25
C ARG A 63 4.32 13.79 9.93
N HIS A 64 5.05 12.76 9.47
CA HIS A 64 4.49 11.44 9.18
C HIS A 64 3.83 10.80 10.40
N ASN A 65 4.52 10.83 11.55
CA ASN A 65 4.00 10.29 12.80
C ASN A 65 2.75 11.05 13.28
N SER A 66 2.77 12.38 13.20
CA SER A 66 1.60 13.21 13.55
C SER A 66 0.37 12.86 12.70
N VAL A 67 0.55 12.71 11.38
CA VAL A 67 -0.54 12.33 10.47
C VAL A 67 -1.02 10.90 10.75
N ARG A 68 -0.09 9.96 10.97
CA ARG A 68 -0.41 8.58 11.38
C ARG A 68 -1.26 8.58 12.65
N ASP A 69 -0.87 9.35 13.66
CA ASP A 69 -1.57 9.39 14.95
C ASP A 69 -2.95 9.99 14.81
N GLN A 70 -3.09 11.08 14.05
CA GLN A 70 -4.40 11.67 13.74
C GLN A 70 -5.32 10.68 13.00
N MET A 71 -4.80 9.95 12.02
CA MET A 71 -5.57 8.93 11.29
C MET A 71 -5.96 7.76 12.20
N LYS A 72 -5.03 7.29 13.04
CA LYS A 72 -5.27 6.23 14.01
C LYS A 72 -6.35 6.63 15.01
N THR A 73 -6.28 7.84 15.56
CA THR A 73 -7.29 8.37 16.48
C THR A 73 -8.66 8.43 15.83
N LYS A 74 -8.77 9.05 14.64
CA LYS A 74 -10.04 9.12 13.90
C LYS A 74 -10.61 7.74 13.59
N TRP A 75 -9.76 6.79 13.23
CA TRP A 75 -10.18 5.42 12.95
C TRP A 75 -10.70 4.71 14.21
N LEU A 76 -10.01 4.84 15.35
CA LEU A 76 -10.43 4.25 16.63
C LEU A 76 -11.71 4.89 17.18
N GLU A 77 -11.84 6.22 17.07
CA GLU A 77 -13.03 6.96 17.50
C GLU A 77 -14.26 6.65 16.63
N GLY A 78 -14.04 6.36 15.33
CA GLY A 78 -15.09 5.94 14.41
C GLY A 78 -15.65 4.54 14.69
N LEU A 79 -14.98 3.74 15.52
CA LEU A 79 -15.45 2.42 15.93
C LEU A 79 -16.33 2.51 17.18
N SER A 80 -17.41 1.71 17.21
CA SER A 80 -18.20 1.48 18.42
C SER A 80 -17.34 0.84 19.52
N GLU A 81 -17.74 0.94 20.78
CA GLU A 81 -17.02 0.30 21.89
C GLU A 81 -16.88 -1.22 21.69
N GLU A 82 -17.93 -1.87 21.20
CA GLU A 82 -17.92 -3.29 20.86
C GLU A 82 -16.90 -3.59 19.74
N GLY A 83 -16.84 -2.73 18.72
CA GLY A 83 -15.85 -2.83 17.65
C GLY A 83 -14.41 -2.65 18.15
N ARG A 84 -14.17 -1.67 19.03
CA ARG A 84 -12.87 -1.41 19.65
C ARG A 84 -12.38 -2.56 20.54
N SER A 85 -13.30 -3.19 21.28
CA SER A 85 -13.00 -4.30 22.18
C SER A 85 -12.64 -5.60 21.46
N ARG A 86 -13.14 -5.78 20.22
CA ARG A 86 -12.88 -6.97 19.39
C ARG A 86 -11.54 -6.95 18.66
N LEU A 87 -10.90 -5.78 18.51
CA LEU A 87 -9.61 -5.69 17.83
C LEU A 87 -8.47 -6.22 18.70
N THR A 88 -7.67 -7.11 18.12
CA THR A 88 -6.39 -7.55 18.66
C THR A 88 -5.35 -6.43 18.62
N GLU A 89 -4.26 -6.56 19.38
CA GLU A 89 -3.17 -5.56 19.34
C GLU A 89 -2.56 -5.40 17.95
N ARG A 90 -2.48 -6.50 17.19
CA ARG A 90 -2.00 -6.49 15.81
C ARG A 90 -2.93 -5.72 14.88
N GLU A 91 -4.23 -5.79 15.10
CA GLU A 91 -5.20 -5.04 14.29
C GLU A 91 -5.26 -3.57 14.71
N LYS A 92 -4.98 -3.26 15.99
CA LYS A 92 -4.78 -1.89 16.48
C LYS A 92 -3.48 -1.25 15.99
N ASP A 93 -2.58 -2.03 15.40
CA ASP A 93 -1.34 -1.55 14.80
C ASP A 93 -1.64 -0.83 13.48
N PHE A 94 -1.81 0.49 13.57
CA PHE A 94 -2.03 1.34 12.41
C PHE A 94 -0.68 1.73 11.79
N ARG A 95 -0.32 1.05 10.69
CA ARG A 95 0.88 1.36 9.92
C ARG A 95 0.56 2.26 8.74
N LEU A 96 0.99 3.53 8.83
CA LEU A 96 1.00 4.44 7.70
C LEU A 96 2.30 4.28 6.90
N ARG A 97 2.19 3.86 5.64
CA ARG A 97 3.34 3.74 4.72
C ARG A 97 3.65 5.09 4.09
N TYR A 98 4.94 5.45 4.03
CA TYR A 98 5.41 6.63 3.32
C TYR A 98 5.89 6.19 1.94
N VAL A 99 5.00 6.26 0.94
CA VAL A 99 5.30 5.87 -0.44
C VAL A 99 5.51 7.12 -1.28
N VAL A 100 6.62 7.16 -2.02
CA VAL A 100 6.95 8.24 -2.95
C VAL A 100 7.03 7.69 -4.36
N LEU A 101 6.58 8.47 -5.33
CA LEU A 101 6.71 8.18 -6.74
C LEU A 101 7.95 8.89 -7.28
N VAL A 102 8.88 8.15 -7.86
CA VAL A 102 10.15 8.68 -8.37
C VAL A 102 10.50 8.07 -9.71
N ALA A 103 11.29 8.78 -10.51
CA ALA A 103 11.76 8.25 -11.80
C ALA A 103 12.82 7.17 -11.59
N ALA A 104 12.77 6.10 -12.38
CA ALA A 104 13.70 4.96 -12.31
C ALA A 104 15.17 5.38 -12.52
N ARG A 105 15.40 6.43 -13.33
CA ARG A 105 16.73 7.02 -13.54
C ARG A 105 17.37 7.61 -12.28
N ASP A 106 16.54 8.01 -11.32
CA ASP A 106 16.94 8.68 -10.07
C ASP A 106 17.14 7.67 -8.93
N LEU A 107 17.03 6.38 -9.21
CA LEU A 107 17.27 5.31 -8.26
C LEU A 107 18.65 4.70 -8.45
N GLU A 108 19.29 4.39 -7.33
CA GLU A 108 20.49 3.58 -7.24
C GLU A 108 20.27 2.41 -6.27
N PRO A 109 20.93 1.25 -6.48
CA PRO A 109 20.87 0.16 -5.51
C PRO A 109 21.42 0.63 -4.16
N ALA A 110 20.65 0.43 -3.09
CA ALA A 110 21.11 0.79 -1.75
C ALA A 110 22.20 -0.21 -1.28
N PRO A 111 23.20 0.23 -0.51
CA PRO A 111 24.14 -0.69 0.12
C PRO A 111 23.37 -1.66 1.02
N ALA A 112 23.72 -2.95 0.96
CA ALA A 112 23.17 -3.93 1.88
C ALA A 112 23.57 -3.53 3.30
N THR A 113 22.59 -3.26 4.17
CA THR A 113 22.83 -3.32 5.60
C THR A 113 22.86 -4.79 5.99
N ASP A 114 23.77 -5.18 6.86
CA ASP A 114 23.97 -6.58 7.30
C ASP A 114 22.71 -7.23 7.91
N ASP A 115 21.65 -6.47 8.18
CA ASP A 115 20.32 -6.93 8.61
C ASP A 115 19.41 -7.50 7.50
N ALA A 116 19.93 -7.71 6.29
CA ALA A 116 19.17 -8.26 5.15
C ALA A 116 18.74 -9.75 5.30
N ALA A 117 18.99 -10.39 6.44
CA ALA A 117 18.65 -11.79 6.68
C ALA A 117 17.27 -12.03 7.32
N SER A 118 16.53 -11.01 7.78
CA SER A 118 15.32 -11.24 8.60
C SER A 118 14.07 -10.44 8.23
N GLN A 119 13.92 -10.05 6.95
CA GLN A 119 12.56 -9.82 6.44
C GLN A 119 12.23 -10.96 5.48
N PRO A 120 11.34 -11.91 5.86
CA PRO A 120 10.71 -12.74 4.86
C PRO A 120 9.92 -11.77 3.97
N SER A 121 10.50 -11.47 2.80
CA SER A 121 9.74 -11.12 1.62
C SER A 121 8.56 -12.06 1.63
N ALA A 122 7.34 -11.51 1.76
CA ALA A 122 6.11 -12.26 1.67
C ALA A 122 6.05 -12.80 0.23
N ARG A 123 6.78 -13.90 0.06
CA ARG A 123 6.88 -14.68 -1.14
C ARG A 123 5.50 -15.26 -1.35
N ALA A 124 4.87 -14.77 -2.40
CA ALA A 124 3.98 -15.52 -3.26
C ALA A 124 3.13 -16.54 -2.50
N THR A 125 1.95 -16.09 -2.06
CA THR A 125 0.83 -17.02 -1.88
C THR A 125 0.67 -17.76 -3.20
N LYS A 126 1.12 -19.02 -3.22
CA LYS A 126 0.77 -19.99 -4.25
C LYS A 126 -0.74 -19.93 -4.37
N GLN A 127 -1.22 -19.51 -5.54
CA GLN A 127 -2.58 -19.81 -5.98
C GLN A 127 -2.73 -21.32 -5.89
N THR A 128 -3.41 -21.77 -4.85
CA THR A 128 -4.06 -23.06 -4.86
C THR A 128 -5.30 -22.82 -5.72
N GLU A 129 -5.40 -23.54 -6.83
CA GLU A 129 -6.61 -23.61 -7.64
C GLU A 129 -7.75 -24.16 -6.77
N GLU A 130 -8.44 -23.28 -6.06
CA GLU A 130 -9.84 -23.51 -5.72
C GLU A 130 -10.66 -22.94 -6.87
N LYS A 131 -11.40 -23.83 -7.54
CA LYS A 131 -12.41 -23.50 -8.55
C LYS A 131 -13.16 -22.24 -8.12
N PRO A 132 -13.26 -21.20 -8.97
CA PRO A 132 -14.05 -20.04 -8.61
C PRO A 132 -15.49 -20.51 -8.44
N ALA A 133 -16.03 -20.38 -7.23
CA ALA A 133 -17.48 -20.33 -7.07
C ALA A 133 -17.93 -19.16 -7.94
N MET A 134 -18.58 -19.49 -9.06
CA MET A 134 -19.17 -18.52 -9.99
C MET A 134 -19.95 -17.52 -9.15
N ARG A 135 -19.61 -16.23 -9.27
CA ARG A 135 -20.50 -15.19 -8.79
C ARG A 135 -21.83 -15.41 -9.52
N PRO A 136 -22.96 -15.51 -8.79
CA PRO A 136 -24.27 -15.67 -9.41
C PRO A 136 -24.42 -14.60 -10.50
N THR A 137 -24.81 -15.03 -11.69
CA THR A 137 -25.05 -14.11 -12.80
C THR A 137 -26.31 -13.30 -12.51
N SER A 138 -26.53 -12.21 -13.25
CA SER A 138 -27.74 -11.39 -13.08
C SER A 138 -29.03 -12.24 -13.21
N ASP A 139 -29.02 -13.24 -14.09
CA ASP A 139 -30.16 -14.16 -14.27
C ASP A 139 -30.38 -15.09 -13.07
N ASP A 140 -29.30 -15.51 -12.38
CA ASP A 140 -29.40 -16.34 -11.16
C ASP A 140 -30.02 -15.54 -10.00
N LEU A 141 -29.71 -14.24 -9.92
CA LEU A 141 -30.28 -13.34 -8.92
C LEU A 141 -31.75 -13.03 -9.22
N SER A 142 -32.10 -12.80 -10.48
CA SER A 142 -33.49 -12.54 -10.87
C SER A 142 -34.40 -13.75 -10.66
N ARG A 143 -33.93 -14.97 -10.94
CA ARG A 143 -34.67 -16.20 -10.60
C ARG A 143 -34.88 -16.39 -9.10
N ALA A 144 -33.86 -16.06 -8.29
CA ALA A 144 -33.96 -16.17 -6.84
C ALA A 144 -34.96 -15.16 -6.25
N GLU A 145 -35.01 -13.93 -6.77
CA GLU A 145 -36.00 -12.93 -6.38
C GLU A 145 -37.43 -13.35 -6.76
N GLU A 146 -37.62 -13.91 -7.96
CA GLU A 146 -38.94 -14.34 -8.43
C GLU A 146 -39.49 -15.51 -7.61
N GLU A 147 -38.63 -16.46 -7.22
CA GLU A 147 -39.00 -17.55 -6.29
C GLU A 147 -39.34 -17.06 -4.88
N GLU A 148 -38.66 -16.03 -4.37
CA GLU A 148 -38.98 -15.45 -3.06
C GLU A 148 -40.33 -14.72 -3.08
N LEU A 149 -40.61 -13.99 -4.17
CA LEU A 149 -41.88 -13.32 -4.41
C LEU A 149 -43.06 -14.32 -4.46
N LEU A 150 -42.90 -15.44 -5.16
CA LEU A 150 -43.89 -16.51 -5.21
C LEU A 150 -44.12 -17.15 -3.83
N ARG A 151 -43.06 -17.40 -3.05
CA ARG A 151 -43.17 -17.91 -1.67
C ARG A 151 -43.90 -16.96 -0.74
N ARG A 152 -43.68 -15.64 -0.87
CA ARG A 152 -44.41 -14.63 -0.09
C ARG A 152 -45.87 -14.56 -0.48
N LYS A 153 -46.17 -14.67 -1.78
CA LYS A 153 -47.55 -14.68 -2.30
C LYS A 153 -48.32 -15.92 -1.82
N ALA A 154 -47.67 -17.07 -1.75
CA ALA A 154 -48.24 -18.31 -1.21
C ALA A 154 -48.43 -18.31 0.32
N ARG A 155 -47.74 -17.43 1.06
CA ARG A 155 -47.93 -17.23 2.51
C ARG A 155 -48.93 -16.12 2.85
N SER A 156 -49.38 -15.36 1.84
CA SER A 156 -50.27 -14.21 1.99
C SER A 156 -51.68 -14.46 1.43
N GLY A 157 -51.99 -15.70 1.04
CA GLY A 157 -53.33 -16.18 0.72
C GLY A 157 -53.73 -17.29 1.68
#